data_AF-A0AAV0DFX8-F1
#
_entry.id   AF-A0AAV0DFX8-F1
#
_cell.length_a   1.000
_cell.length_b   1.000
_cell.length_c   1.000
_cell.angle_alpha   90.00
_cell.angle_beta   90.00
_cell.angle_gamma   90.00
#
_symmetry.space_group_name_H-M   'P 1'
#
loop_
_entity.id
_entity.type
_entity.pdbx_description
1 polymer ?
#
loop_
_entity_poly.entity_id
_entity_poly.type
_entity_poly.pdbx_seq_one_letter_code
_entity_poly.pdbx_strand_id
1 'polypeptide(L)'
;MLCRKYGAEAAYTPMLHSRICTENEKYRSVEFTTCKEDRPLFVQFCANDPDTLLEAARRVEPYCDYVDINFGCPQRIAKRGNYGAFLMDNLSLIRSLVEKLSNNLTVPVSWKI
;
A
#
# COMPACT_ATOMS: atom_id res chain seq x y z
N MET A 1 -21.00 4.74 2.14
CA MET A 1 -20.36 3.52 1.62
C MET A 1 -21.34 2.42 1.25
N LEU A 2 -21.12 1.71 0.13
CA LEU A 2 -21.95 0.58 -0.33
C LEU A 2 -21.63 -0.73 0.40
N CYS A 3 -20.39 -1.23 0.34
CA CYS A 3 -20.01 -2.53 0.92
C CYS A 3 -20.27 -2.61 2.44
N ARG A 4 -20.08 -1.49 3.15
CA ARG A 4 -20.41 -1.39 4.59
C ARG A 4 -21.89 -1.66 4.89
N LYS A 5 -22.82 -1.25 4.02
CA LYS A 5 -24.26 -1.52 4.18
C LYS A 5 -24.59 -3.01 4.10
N TYR A 6 -23.70 -3.81 3.53
CA TYR A 6 -23.84 -5.26 3.37
C TYR A 6 -22.90 -6.05 4.29
N GLY A 7 -22.38 -5.43 5.36
CA GLY A 7 -21.63 -6.13 6.40
C GLY A 7 -20.13 -6.27 6.15
N ALA A 8 -19.54 -5.55 5.19
CA ALA A 8 -18.09 -5.52 5.06
C ALA A 8 -17.43 -4.90 6.31
N GLU A 9 -16.44 -5.59 6.88
CA GLU A 9 -15.77 -5.20 8.13
C GLU A 9 -14.44 -4.46 7.91
N ALA A 10 -13.87 -4.50 6.70
CA ALA A 10 -12.68 -3.74 6.33
C ALA A 10 -12.82 -3.13 4.93
N ALA A 11 -12.05 -2.07 4.66
CA ALA A 11 -11.91 -1.47 3.34
C ALA A 11 -10.44 -1.43 2.91
N TYR A 12 -10.21 -1.55 1.60
CA TYR A 12 -8.91 -1.36 0.97
C TYR A 12 -8.99 -0.20 -0.01
N THR A 13 -7.96 0.64 -0.07
CA THR A 13 -7.78 1.57 -1.19
C THR A 13 -7.52 0.82 -2.49
N PRO A 14 -7.66 1.47 -3.66
CA PRO A 14 -6.95 1.03 -4.86
C PRO A 14 -5.45 0.88 -4.57
N MET A 15 -4.76 0.08 -5.38
CA MET A 15 -3.31 -0.09 -5.29
C MET A 15 -2.61 1.21 -5.71
N LEU A 16 -1.96 1.88 -4.75
CA LEU A 16 -1.23 3.12 -4.96
C LEU A 16 0.22 2.83 -5.37
N HIS A 17 0.76 3.58 -6.32
CA HIS A 17 2.18 3.48 -6.64
C HIS A 17 3.01 4.30 -5.64
N SER A 18 3.80 3.66 -4.79
CA SER A 18 4.60 4.31 -3.73
C SER A 18 5.38 5.52 -4.23
N ARG A 19 6.20 5.34 -5.27
CA ARG A 19 6.97 6.44 -5.89
C ARG A 19 6.11 7.63 -6.33
N ILE A 20 5.05 7.39 -7.09
CA ILE A 20 4.17 8.47 -7.60
C ILE A 20 3.41 9.13 -6.44
N CYS A 21 2.98 8.33 -5.45
CA CYS A 21 2.34 8.82 -4.23
C CYS A 21 3.27 9.76 -3.44
N THR A 22 4.57 9.47 -3.42
CA THR A 22 5.59 10.33 -2.80
C THR A 22 5.84 11.60 -3.61
N GLU A 23 6.13 11.47 -4.89
CA GLU A 23 6.62 12.56 -5.76
C GLU A 23 5.51 13.50 -6.27
N ASN A 24 4.28 13.02 -6.40
CA ASN A 24 3.19 13.75 -7.06
C ASN A 24 1.98 13.91 -6.14
N GLU A 25 1.84 15.12 -5.59
CA GLU A 25 0.72 15.47 -4.71
C GLU A 25 -0.64 15.39 -5.41
N LYS A 26 -0.72 15.76 -6.70
CA LYS A 26 -1.97 15.65 -7.47
C LYS A 26 -2.40 14.21 -7.64
N TYR A 27 -1.46 13.30 -7.91
CA TYR A 27 -1.75 11.87 -7.95
C TYR A 27 -2.28 11.39 -6.60
N ARG A 28 -1.58 11.74 -5.50
CA ARG A 28 -1.97 11.35 -4.15
C ARG A 28 -3.36 11.89 -3.78
N SER A 29 -3.69 13.14 -4.08
CA SER A 29 -4.99 13.72 -3.73
C SER A 29 -6.17 13.18 -4.55
N VAL A 30 -5.90 12.65 -5.76
CA VAL A 30 -6.92 12.03 -6.61
C VAL A 30 -7.11 10.55 -6.26
N GLU A 31 -6.02 9.80 -6.14
CA GLU A 31 -6.06 8.34 -5.95
C GLU A 31 -6.26 7.94 -4.48
N PHE A 32 -5.83 8.78 -3.54
CA PHE A 32 -6.04 8.56 -2.12
C PHE A 32 -7.08 9.55 -1.56
N THR A 33 -8.31 9.06 -1.44
CA THR A 33 -9.42 9.74 -0.77
C THR A 33 -10.05 8.78 0.23
N THR A 34 -10.55 9.30 1.36
CA THR A 34 -11.17 8.48 2.41
C THR A 34 -12.16 9.28 3.26
N CYS A 35 -13.00 8.57 4.00
CA CYS A 35 -13.94 9.08 4.99
C CYS A 35 -13.90 8.23 6.28
N LYS A 36 -14.58 8.68 7.33
CA LYS A 36 -14.57 7.98 8.63
C LYS A 36 -15.14 6.56 8.54
N GLU A 37 -16.10 6.34 7.66
CA GLU A 37 -16.80 5.07 7.43
C GLU A 37 -15.92 4.02 6.72
N ASP A 38 -14.74 4.39 6.22
CA ASP A 38 -13.81 3.44 5.63
C ASP A 38 -13.07 2.62 6.69
N ARG A 39 -12.99 3.10 7.94
CA ARG A 39 -12.21 2.43 8.99
C ARG A 39 -12.88 1.12 9.45
N PRO A 40 -12.10 0.02 9.66
CA PRO A 40 -10.67 -0.07 9.44
C PRO A 40 -10.28 -0.04 7.96
N LEU A 41 -9.33 0.83 7.63
CA LEU A 41 -8.84 1.08 6.27
C LEU A 41 -7.41 0.56 6.10
N PHE A 42 -7.22 -0.23 5.04
CA PHE A 42 -5.92 -0.68 4.53
C PHE A 42 -5.53 0.19 3.34
N VAL A 43 -4.36 0.83 3.40
CA VAL A 43 -3.78 1.53 2.25
C VAL A 43 -2.76 0.63 1.59
N GLN A 44 -3.09 0.17 0.38
CA GLN A 44 -2.27 -0.80 -0.35
C GLN A 44 -1.32 -0.09 -1.32
N PHE A 45 -0.03 -0.41 -1.23
CA PHE A 45 1.00 0.10 -2.13
C PHE A 45 1.56 -0.99 -3.05
N CYS A 46 1.93 -0.60 -4.27
CA CYS A 46 3.01 -1.26 -5.00
C CYS A 46 4.33 -0.49 -4.82
N ALA A 47 5.40 -1.23 -4.59
CA ALA A 47 6.73 -0.68 -4.30
C ALA A 47 7.81 -1.71 -4.59
N ASN A 48 9.04 -1.22 -4.75
CA ASN A 48 10.25 -2.04 -4.87
C ASN A 48 11.49 -1.34 -4.30
N ASP A 49 11.28 -0.26 -3.55
CA ASP A 49 12.32 0.50 -2.85
C ASP A 49 11.82 0.77 -1.42
N PRO A 50 12.52 0.28 -0.37
CA PRO A 50 12.07 0.42 1.02
C PRO A 50 11.95 1.86 1.51
N ASP A 51 12.85 2.74 1.09
CA ASP A 51 12.87 4.13 1.57
C ASP A 51 11.71 4.92 0.95
N THR A 52 11.51 4.79 -0.37
CA THR A 52 10.37 5.39 -1.09
C THR A 52 9.03 4.88 -0.54
N LEU A 53 8.93 3.59 -0.24
CA LEU A 53 7.73 3.00 0.34
C LEU A 53 7.44 3.55 1.74
N LEU A 54 8.45 3.65 2.60
CA LEU A 54 8.29 4.23 3.93
C LEU A 54 7.83 5.70 3.86
N GLU A 55 8.41 6.47 2.94
CA GLU A 55 8.04 7.87 2.73
C GLU A 55 6.58 8.03 2.25
N ALA A 56 6.13 7.15 1.35
CA ALA A 56 4.74 7.11 0.91
C ALA A 56 3.80 6.70 2.05
N ALA A 57 4.18 5.67 2.82
CA ALA A 57 3.40 5.16 3.94
C ALA A 57 3.19 6.22 5.03
N ARG A 58 4.23 7.00 5.39
CA ARG A 58 4.12 8.10 6.37
C ARG A 58 3.13 9.18 5.98
N ARG A 59 2.91 9.42 4.68
CA ARG A 59 1.94 10.41 4.20
C ARG A 59 0.48 9.96 4.40
N VAL A 60 0.24 8.65 4.44
CA VAL A 60 -1.11 8.08 4.56
C VAL A 60 -1.41 7.51 5.94
N GLU A 61 -0.38 7.20 6.73
CA GLU A 61 -0.47 6.60 8.06
C GLU A 61 -1.48 7.29 9.00
N PRO A 62 -1.57 8.63 9.09
CA PRO A 62 -2.57 9.29 9.94
C PRO A 62 -4.03 9.01 9.54
N TYR A 63 -4.25 8.53 8.32
CA TYR A 63 -5.57 8.38 7.70
C TYR A 63 -6.01 6.93 7.56
N CYS A 64 -5.17 5.95 7.93
CA CYS A 64 -5.48 4.53 7.81
C CYS A 64 -5.23 3.76 9.11
N ASP A 65 -5.61 2.48 9.12
CA ASP A 65 -5.44 1.56 10.24
C ASP A 65 -4.37 0.50 9.95
N TYR A 66 -4.07 0.28 8.66
CA TYR A 66 -3.07 -0.65 8.17
C TYR A 66 -2.38 -0.08 6.92
N VAL A 67 -1.08 -0.36 6.80
CA VAL A 67 -0.37 -0.24 5.52
C VAL A 67 -0.18 -1.63 4.94
N ASP A 68 -0.55 -1.81 3.67
CA ASP A 68 -0.50 -3.08 2.97
C ASP A 68 0.44 -3.01 1.75
N ILE A 69 1.16 -4.10 1.48
CA ILE A 69 2.02 -4.22 0.29
C ILE A 69 1.44 -5.26 -0.67
N ASN A 70 1.28 -4.87 -1.93
CA ASN A 70 0.85 -5.78 -2.98
C ASN A 70 2.04 -6.58 -3.53
N PHE A 71 2.09 -7.86 -3.19
CA PHE A 71 3.01 -8.87 -3.73
C PHE A 71 2.31 -9.85 -4.69
N GLY A 72 1.08 -9.56 -5.11
CA GLY A 72 0.25 -10.50 -5.87
C GLY A 72 -0.10 -10.08 -7.30
N CYS A 73 0.04 -8.81 -7.68
CA CYS A 73 -0.40 -8.32 -8.99
C CYS A 73 0.39 -8.98 -10.15
N PRO A 74 -0.26 -9.77 -11.05
CA PRO A 74 0.44 -10.48 -12.12
C PRO A 74 0.45 -9.70 -13.44
N GLN A 75 -0.08 -8.47 -13.45
CA GLN A 75 -0.23 -7.69 -14.68
C GLN A 75 1.12 -7.33 -15.31
N ARG A 76 1.15 -7.18 -16.65
CA ARG A 76 2.38 -6.83 -17.38
C ARG A 76 3.00 -5.51 -16.93
N ILE A 77 2.20 -4.57 -16.44
CA ILE A 77 2.69 -3.30 -15.88
C ILE A 77 3.48 -3.52 -14.59
N ALA A 78 3.06 -4.47 -13.75
CA ALA A 78 3.78 -4.87 -12.54
C ALA A 78 5.12 -5.53 -12.87
N LYS A 79 5.15 -6.37 -13.94
CA LYS A 79 6.42 -6.93 -14.43
C LYS A 79 7.40 -5.86 -14.88
N ARG A 80 6.92 -4.88 -15.64
CA ARG A 80 7.75 -3.76 -16.14
C ARG A 80 8.23 -2.85 -15.02
N GLY A 81 7.38 -2.61 -14.02
CA GLY A 81 7.71 -1.80 -12.86
C GLY A 81 8.44 -2.54 -11.74
N ASN A 82 8.69 -3.84 -11.90
CA ASN A 82 9.30 -4.72 -10.91
C ASN A 82 8.62 -4.61 -9.52
N TYR A 83 7.30 -4.85 -9.46
CA TYR A 83 6.51 -4.93 -8.23
C TYR A 83 5.45 -6.04 -8.34
N GLY A 84 4.61 -6.23 -7.30
CA GLY A 84 3.55 -7.24 -7.34
C GLY A 84 4.10 -8.66 -7.29
N ALA A 85 3.50 -9.58 -8.04
CA ALA A 85 3.89 -10.99 -8.06
C ALA A 85 5.37 -11.22 -8.45
N PHE A 86 5.96 -10.28 -9.19
CA PHE A 86 7.33 -10.38 -9.69
C PHE A 86 8.39 -10.10 -8.60
N LEU A 87 7.99 -9.62 -7.43
CA LEU A 87 8.89 -9.51 -6.27
C LEU A 87 9.13 -10.86 -5.58
N MET A 88 8.26 -11.85 -5.81
CA MET A 88 8.33 -13.15 -5.13
C MET A 88 9.61 -13.92 -5.47
N ASP A 89 10.25 -13.60 -6.60
CA ASP A 89 11.56 -14.13 -7.00
C ASP A 89 12.72 -13.51 -6.18
N ASN A 90 12.47 -12.44 -5.43
CA ASN A 90 13.46 -11.71 -4.62
C ASN A 90 12.99 -11.53 -3.17
N LEU A 91 13.09 -12.61 -2.40
CA LEU A 91 12.71 -12.64 -0.98
C LEU A 91 13.52 -11.65 -0.12
N SER A 92 14.77 -11.37 -0.47
CA SER A 92 15.59 -10.36 0.23
C SER A 92 14.99 -8.96 0.12
N LEU A 93 14.48 -8.59 -1.06
CA LEU A 93 13.81 -7.31 -1.26
C LEU A 93 12.49 -7.27 -0.49
N ILE A 94 11.66 -8.32 -0.58
CA ILE A 94 10.41 -8.41 0.19
C ILE A 94 10.68 -8.21 1.68
N ARG A 95 11.67 -8.91 2.24
CA ARG A 95 12.07 -8.77 3.63
C ARG A 95 12.44 -7.32 3.96
N SER A 96 13.26 -6.67 3.13
CA SER A 96 13.67 -5.28 3.36
C SER A 96 12.49 -4.30 3.34
N LEU A 97 11.51 -4.50 2.45
CA LEU A 97 10.30 -3.67 2.38
C LEU A 97 9.47 -3.80 3.67
N VAL A 98 9.22 -5.04 4.10
CA VAL A 98 8.42 -5.32 5.30
C VAL A 98 9.13 -4.87 6.57
N GLU A 99 10.40 -5.23 6.77
CA GLU A 99 11.17 -4.84 7.96
C GLU A 99 11.28 -3.31 8.09
N LYS A 100 11.50 -2.60 6.97
CA LYS A 100 11.57 -1.13 6.99
C LYS A 100 10.24 -0.52 7.46
N LEU A 101 9.11 -1.00 6.96
CA LEU A 101 7.81 -0.50 7.39
C LEU A 101 7.50 -0.88 8.85
N SER A 102 7.64 -2.15 9.22
CA SER A 102 7.30 -2.65 10.56
C SER A 102 8.12 -1.99 11.67
N ASN A 103 9.38 -1.61 11.39
CA ASN A 103 10.23 -0.94 12.38
C ASN A 103 9.94 0.56 12.53
N ASN A 104 9.22 1.17 11.60
CA ASN A 104 9.06 2.62 11.56
C ASN A 104 7.60 3.06 11.72
N LEU A 105 6.63 2.35 11.17
CA LEU A 105 5.22 2.72 11.28
C LEU A 105 4.63 2.38 12.66
N THR A 106 3.65 3.15 13.09
CA THR A 106 2.86 2.87 14.31
C THR A 106 1.66 1.98 14.02
N VAL A 107 1.16 2.01 12.78
CA VAL A 107 0.11 1.12 12.30
C VAL A 107 0.69 -0.23 11.87
N PRO A 108 -0.04 -1.34 12.05
CA PRO A 108 0.36 -2.66 11.57
C PRO A 108 0.60 -2.68 10.05
N VAL A 109 1.57 -3.51 9.66
CA VAL A 109 1.91 -3.79 8.25
C VAL A 109 1.33 -5.13 7.85
N SER A 110 0.72 -5.16 6.67
CA SER A 110 0.17 -6.37 6.04
C SER A 110 0.69 -6.50 4.61
N TRP A 111 0.43 -7.64 3.97
CA TRP A 111 0.68 -7.81 2.55
C TRP A 111 -0.31 -8.78 1.94
N LYS A 112 -0.56 -8.57 0.65
CA LYS A 112 -1.38 -9.43 -0.19
C LYS A 112 -0.52 -10.12 -1.25
N ILE A 113 -0.57 -11.46 -1.28
CA ILE A 113 -0.05 -12.30 -2.36
C ILE A 113 -1.15 -12.76 -3.32
#